data_AF-A0A7C1R7J7-F1
#
_entry.id   AF-A0A7C1R7J7-F1
#
_cell.length_a   1.000
_cell.length_b   1.000
_cell.length_c   1.000
_cell.angle_alpha   90.00
_cell.angle_beta   90.00
_cell.angle_gamma   90.00
#
_symmetry.space_group_name_H-M   'P 1'
#
loop_
_entity.id
_entity.type
_entity.pdbx_description
1 polymer ?
#
loop_
_entity_poly.entity_id
_entity_poly.type
_entity_poly.pdbx_seq_one_letter_code
_entity_poly.pdbx_strand_id
1 'polypeptide(L)'
;MMVSSVFAALQLRSVALSAKIQQIAAAALALIVVGFTLALVFAESAVSSGTALVPHAANGLGAWSLVIASIIYTYDGWYYAAYFSGEIKGGGGAVARACIKGTIIVIVLYVFLAAALAWKVPLASLAGNELALAGALEMVISPLASTIVLVAAIIMLLAYQNLLYMATPRIIQALAVDGLFVRRAGEISKGGNPIFAVLLSWGLSVGLIIIGGFHFLLHLSVFFYLFLYVLLIAGVIILRSRQPDTDRPYRAWGYPWSTYTCLFGWILIALFQVGVEIDTAAYAAIFVAISWPVYRVLMRSGRTIKLNHKE
;
A
#
# COMPACT_ATOMS: atom_id res chain seq x y z
N MET A 1 -1.89 14.54 13.14
CA MET A 1 -1.51 15.86 12.59
C MET A 1 -0.01 16.14 12.71
N MET A 2 0.58 16.18 13.91
CA MET A 2 2.01 16.49 14.10
C MET A 2 2.96 15.61 13.25
N VAL A 3 2.77 14.29 13.28
CA VAL A 3 3.59 13.33 12.49
C VAL A 3 3.52 13.64 11.00
N SER A 4 2.31 13.84 10.46
CA SER A 4 2.07 14.17 9.05
C SER A 4 2.75 15.48 8.65
N SER A 5 2.69 16.52 9.49
CA SER A 5 3.38 17.79 9.25
C SER A 5 4.91 17.66 9.25
N VAL A 6 5.48 16.83 10.12
CA VAL A 6 6.93 16.57 10.15
C VAL A 6 7.39 15.92 8.84
N PHE A 7 6.67 14.91 8.35
CA PHE A 7 7.03 14.25 7.08
C PHE A 7 6.82 15.15 5.88
N ALA A 8 5.77 15.99 5.86
CA ALA A 8 5.63 17.01 4.83
C ALA A 8 6.84 17.98 4.84
N ALA A 9 7.24 18.48 6.00
CA ALA A 9 8.40 19.37 6.13
C ALA A 9 9.72 18.71 5.72
N LEU A 10 9.91 17.43 6.07
CA LEU A 10 11.07 16.64 5.65
C LEU A 10 11.13 16.51 4.13
N GLN A 11 9.99 16.25 3.50
CA GLN A 11 9.87 16.17 2.04
C GLN A 11 10.12 17.52 1.36
N LEU A 12 9.76 18.64 1.98
CA LEU A 12 10.08 19.97 1.45
C LEU A 12 11.58 20.29 1.44
N ARG A 13 12.39 19.65 2.30
CA ARG A 13 13.83 19.92 2.42
C ARG A 13 14.67 19.11 1.43
N SER A 14 14.48 17.79 1.35
CA SER A 14 15.30 16.96 0.45
C SER A 14 14.68 15.59 0.16
N VAL A 15 14.52 15.25 -1.13
CA VAL A 15 14.17 13.89 -1.56
C VAL A 15 15.25 12.89 -1.14
N ALA A 16 16.53 13.26 -1.29
CA ALA A 16 17.64 12.35 -1.09
C ALA A 16 17.76 11.89 0.37
N LEU A 17 17.52 12.80 1.32
CA LEU A 17 17.46 12.46 2.74
C LEU A 17 16.33 11.46 3.02
N SER A 18 15.13 11.77 2.51
CA SER A 18 13.93 10.93 2.66
C SER A 18 14.12 9.54 2.09
N ALA A 19 14.79 9.43 0.93
CA ALA A 19 15.13 8.15 0.32
C ALA A 19 16.13 7.33 1.13
N LYS A 20 17.17 7.97 1.72
CA LYS A 20 18.13 7.28 2.60
C LYS A 20 17.45 6.76 3.86
N ILE A 21 16.60 7.57 4.49
CA ILE A 21 15.80 7.15 5.65
C ILE A 21 14.94 5.95 5.28
N GLN A 22 14.28 5.98 4.11
CA GLN A 22 13.46 4.88 3.64
C GLN A 22 14.25 3.58 3.44
N GLN A 23 15.45 3.67 2.85
CA GLN A 23 16.31 2.50 2.62
C GLN A 23 16.78 1.86 3.93
N ILE A 24 17.22 2.69 4.88
CA ILE A 24 17.67 2.22 6.20
C ILE A 24 16.49 1.58 6.94
N ALA A 25 15.34 2.24 6.96
CA ALA A 25 14.14 1.70 7.59
C ALA A 25 13.74 0.36 6.95
N ALA A 26 13.62 0.28 5.61
CA ALA A 26 13.25 -0.96 4.94
C ALA A 26 14.21 -2.11 5.25
N ALA A 27 15.53 -1.86 5.27
CA ALA A 27 16.53 -2.86 5.63
C ALA A 27 16.40 -3.30 7.10
N ALA A 28 16.27 -2.35 8.03
CA ALA A 28 16.09 -2.64 9.44
C ALA A 28 14.82 -3.47 9.69
N LEU A 29 13.72 -3.17 9.00
CA LEU A 29 12.46 -3.90 9.12
C LEU A 29 12.56 -5.32 8.60
N ALA A 30 13.22 -5.53 7.46
CA ALA A 30 13.48 -6.87 6.95
C ALA A 30 14.31 -7.69 7.96
N LEU A 31 15.35 -7.09 8.56
CA LEU A 31 16.15 -7.75 9.59
C LEU A 31 15.36 -8.05 10.86
N ILE A 32 14.48 -7.14 11.27
CA ILE A 32 13.60 -7.35 12.44
C ILE A 32 12.65 -8.52 12.20
N VAL A 33 12.00 -8.59 11.02
CA VAL A 33 11.11 -9.70 10.66
C VAL A 33 11.87 -11.02 10.62
N VAL A 34 13.07 -11.05 10.02
CA VAL A 34 13.93 -12.23 10.02
C VAL A 34 14.31 -12.61 11.46
N GLY A 35 14.73 -11.64 12.27
CA GLY A 35 15.12 -11.84 13.66
C GLY A 35 13.99 -12.44 14.49
N PHE A 36 12.78 -11.91 14.40
CA PHE A 36 11.60 -12.45 15.09
C PHE A 36 11.21 -13.83 14.60
N THR A 37 11.30 -14.07 13.28
CA THR A 37 11.02 -15.39 12.71
C THR A 37 11.99 -16.43 13.26
N LEU A 38 13.30 -16.13 13.27
CA LEU A 38 14.32 -17.02 13.83
C LEU A 38 14.12 -17.21 15.34
N ALA A 39 13.84 -16.13 16.07
CA ALA A 39 13.63 -16.19 17.50
C ALA A 39 12.43 -17.09 17.87
N LEU A 40 11.33 -17.02 17.12
CA LEU A 40 10.19 -17.94 17.29
C LEU A 40 10.58 -19.39 16.98
N VAL A 41 11.28 -19.63 15.87
CA VAL A 41 11.68 -20.99 15.46
C VAL A 41 12.54 -21.67 16.54
N PHE A 42 13.47 -20.94 17.15
CA PHE A 42 14.39 -21.47 18.16
C PHE A 42 13.86 -21.41 19.60
N ALA A 43 12.80 -20.65 19.88
CA ALA A 43 12.22 -20.60 21.21
C ALA A 43 11.48 -21.90 21.57
N GLU A 44 11.37 -22.16 22.87
CA GLU A 44 10.56 -23.26 23.38
C GLU A 44 9.08 -23.03 23.06
N SER A 45 8.37 -24.10 22.69
CA SER A 45 6.98 -23.98 22.26
C SER A 45 6.08 -23.62 23.46
N ALA A 46 5.28 -22.55 23.33
CA ALA A 46 4.25 -22.20 24.31
C ALA A 46 2.96 -23.04 24.14
N VAL A 47 2.90 -23.88 23.11
CA VAL A 47 1.80 -24.82 22.86
C VAL A 47 2.03 -26.08 23.70
N SER A 48 1.16 -26.32 24.69
CA SER A 48 1.09 -27.63 25.35
C SER A 48 0.56 -28.67 24.35
N SER A 49 1.06 -29.91 24.41
CA SER A 49 0.76 -31.01 23.46
C SER A 49 -0.71 -31.49 23.42
N GLY A 50 -1.68 -30.68 23.84
CA GLY A 50 -3.08 -30.90 23.56
C GLY A 50 -3.42 -30.39 22.16
N THR A 51 -4.11 -31.20 21.37
CA THR A 51 -4.71 -30.79 20.10
C THR A 51 -5.39 -29.42 20.27
N ALA A 52 -4.77 -28.37 19.72
CA ALA A 52 -5.38 -27.05 19.67
C ALA A 52 -6.63 -27.19 18.80
N LEU A 53 -7.78 -27.40 19.46
CA LEU A 53 -9.08 -27.20 18.84
C LEU A 53 -9.05 -25.78 18.33
N VAL A 54 -8.99 -25.61 17.01
CA VAL A 54 -9.25 -24.32 16.38
C VAL A 54 -10.58 -23.87 16.97
N PRO A 55 -10.62 -22.80 17.79
CA PRO A 55 -11.88 -22.32 18.33
C PRO A 55 -12.83 -22.15 17.16
N HIS A 56 -14.09 -22.56 17.31
CA HIS A 56 -15.12 -22.39 16.27
C HIS A 56 -14.88 -21.04 15.58
N ALA A 57 -14.34 -21.09 14.37
CA ALA A 57 -14.00 -19.88 13.64
C ALA A 57 -15.27 -19.04 13.53
N ALA A 58 -15.15 -17.72 13.50
CA ALA A 58 -16.29 -16.88 13.17
C ALA A 58 -16.81 -17.33 11.80
N ASN A 59 -17.86 -18.14 11.80
CA ASN A 59 -18.40 -18.78 10.62
C ASN A 59 -19.39 -17.80 9.99
N GLY A 60 -18.93 -17.03 9.00
CA GLY A 60 -19.78 -16.09 8.29
C GLY A 60 -19.05 -15.38 7.17
N LEU A 61 -19.79 -14.96 6.14
CA LEU A 61 -19.23 -14.24 4.99
C LEU A 61 -18.52 -12.94 5.42
N GLY A 62 -19.02 -12.26 6.47
CA GLY A 62 -18.39 -11.08 7.07
C GLY A 62 -16.99 -11.34 7.64
N ALA A 63 -16.80 -12.46 8.35
CA ALA A 63 -15.48 -12.80 8.89
C ALA A 63 -14.47 -13.10 7.76
N TRP A 64 -14.92 -13.77 6.70
CA TRP A 64 -14.11 -13.99 5.50
C TRP A 64 -13.80 -12.70 4.73
N SER A 65 -14.72 -11.75 4.70
CA SER A 65 -14.48 -10.41 4.16
C SER A 65 -13.35 -9.70 4.88
N LEU A 66 -13.33 -9.74 6.22
CA LEU A 66 -12.25 -9.16 7.00
C LEU A 66 -10.90 -9.86 6.72
N VAL A 67 -10.87 -11.19 6.66
CA VAL A 67 -9.66 -11.96 6.32
C VAL A 67 -9.11 -11.55 4.94
N ILE A 68 -9.97 -11.50 3.92
CA ILE A 68 -9.57 -11.10 2.58
C ILE A 68 -9.06 -9.65 2.55
N ALA A 69 -9.78 -8.72 3.20
CA ALA A 69 -9.36 -7.33 3.30
C ALA A 69 -8.01 -7.18 4.00
N SER A 70 -7.77 -7.90 5.10
CA SER A 70 -6.49 -7.91 5.81
C SER A 70 -5.36 -8.42 4.92
N ILE A 71 -5.56 -9.51 4.18
CA ILE A 71 -4.55 -10.06 3.26
C ILE A 71 -4.22 -9.05 2.15
N ILE A 72 -5.24 -8.44 1.52
CA ILE A 72 -5.03 -7.42 0.48
C ILE A 72 -4.24 -6.25 1.05
N TYR A 73 -4.61 -5.77 2.23
CA TYR A 73 -3.92 -4.66 2.88
C TYR A 73 -2.45 -5.00 3.21
N THR A 74 -2.19 -6.21 3.70
CA THR A 74 -0.83 -6.68 4.02
C THR A 74 0.10 -6.70 2.81
N TYR A 75 -0.43 -6.95 1.60
CA TYR A 75 0.37 -7.01 0.37
C TYR A 75 0.25 -5.76 -0.52
N ASP A 76 -0.56 -4.77 -0.16
CA ASP A 76 -0.58 -3.48 -0.86
C ASP A 76 0.80 -2.80 -0.81
N GLY A 77 1.11 -2.00 -1.82
CA GLY A 77 2.42 -1.38 -1.97
C GLY A 77 3.34 -2.05 -2.99
N TRP A 78 2.97 -3.24 -3.48
CA TRP A 78 3.76 -4.03 -4.43
C TRP A 78 4.14 -3.28 -5.72
N TYR A 79 3.36 -2.27 -6.12
CA TYR A 79 3.58 -1.48 -7.33
C TYR A 79 4.23 -0.11 -7.08
N TYR A 80 4.54 0.26 -5.83
CA TYR A 80 4.96 1.63 -5.49
C TYR A 80 6.27 2.06 -6.16
N ALA A 81 7.15 1.12 -6.53
CA ALA A 81 8.34 1.45 -7.31
C ALA A 81 8.00 2.11 -8.66
N ALA A 82 6.79 1.89 -9.20
CA ALA A 82 6.33 2.54 -10.42
C ALA A 82 6.21 4.07 -10.28
N TYR A 83 5.90 4.57 -9.08
CA TYR A 83 5.86 6.02 -8.82
C TYR A 83 7.24 6.68 -8.94
N PHE A 84 8.31 5.89 -8.81
CA PHE A 84 9.70 6.34 -8.93
C PHE A 84 10.33 5.87 -10.24
N SER A 85 9.53 5.49 -11.22
CA SER A 85 10.01 4.95 -12.51
C SER A 85 10.98 5.88 -13.23
N GLY A 86 10.79 7.20 -13.14
CA GLY A 86 11.71 8.20 -13.70
C GLY A 86 13.03 8.35 -12.94
N GLU A 87 13.13 7.83 -11.71
CA GLU A 87 14.32 7.91 -10.85
C GLU A 87 15.08 6.58 -10.77
N ILE A 88 14.45 5.47 -11.16
CA ILE A 88 15.02 4.13 -11.12
C ILE A 88 15.98 3.93 -12.30
N LYS A 89 17.23 3.63 -11.97
CA LYS A 89 18.26 3.21 -12.94
C LYS A 89 18.05 1.75 -13.35
N GLY A 90 18.42 1.38 -14.58
CA GLY A 90 18.42 -0.01 -15.04
C GLY A 90 17.66 -0.31 -16.35
N GLY A 91 17.29 0.74 -17.09
CA GLY A 91 16.67 0.62 -18.41
C GLY A 91 15.25 0.04 -18.41
N GLY A 92 14.80 -0.41 -19.58
CA GLY A 92 13.46 -0.95 -19.79
C GLY A 92 13.15 -2.13 -18.84
N GLY A 93 12.04 -2.03 -18.12
CA GLY A 93 11.53 -3.08 -17.23
C GLY A 93 12.23 -3.18 -15.86
N ALA A 94 13.18 -2.30 -15.53
CA ALA A 94 13.82 -2.29 -14.20
C ALA A 94 12.81 -2.15 -13.06
N VAL A 95 11.83 -1.26 -13.25
CA VAL A 95 10.71 -1.03 -12.34
C VAL A 95 9.92 -2.32 -12.11
N ALA A 96 9.52 -3.01 -13.17
CA ALA A 96 8.75 -4.26 -13.07
C ALA A 96 9.53 -5.34 -12.32
N ARG A 97 10.83 -5.51 -12.62
CA ARG A 97 11.70 -6.45 -11.92
C ARG A 97 11.87 -6.09 -10.45
N ALA A 98 11.97 -4.81 -10.12
CA ALA A 98 12.07 -4.34 -8.74
C ALA A 98 10.79 -4.65 -7.94
N CYS A 99 9.61 -4.36 -8.50
CA CYS A 99 8.32 -4.72 -7.91
C CYS A 99 8.24 -6.23 -7.64
N ILE A 100 8.49 -7.06 -8.66
CA ILE A 100 8.36 -8.52 -8.54
C ILE A 100 9.32 -9.09 -7.50
N LYS A 101 10.60 -8.70 -7.53
CA LYS A 101 11.59 -9.17 -6.56
C LYS A 101 11.23 -8.74 -5.14
N GLY A 102 10.81 -7.48 -4.96
CA GLY A 102 10.36 -6.97 -3.68
C GLY A 102 9.17 -7.76 -3.12
N THR A 103 8.15 -7.98 -3.94
CA THR A 103 6.95 -8.75 -3.54
C THR A 103 7.29 -10.19 -3.18
N ILE A 104 8.14 -10.88 -3.96
CA ILE A 104 8.55 -12.26 -3.65
C ILE A 104 9.28 -12.33 -2.30
N ILE A 105 10.20 -11.40 -2.03
CA ILE A 105 10.91 -11.34 -0.75
C ILE A 105 9.92 -11.15 0.40
N VAL A 106 8.95 -10.24 0.26
CA VAL A 106 7.93 -9.99 1.29
C VAL A 106 7.03 -11.21 1.51
N ILE A 107 6.58 -11.89 0.43
CA ILE A 107 5.80 -13.13 0.53
C ILE A 107 6.55 -14.18 1.34
N VAL A 108 7.83 -14.41 1.03
CA VAL A 108 8.67 -15.37 1.77
C VAL A 108 8.73 -14.98 3.24
N LEU A 109 9.11 -13.74 3.55
CA LEU A 109 9.22 -13.28 4.94
C LEU A 109 7.91 -13.43 5.73
N TYR A 110 6.79 -13.07 5.13
CA TYR A 110 5.47 -13.14 5.78
C TYR A 110 4.99 -14.57 5.99
N VAL A 111 5.14 -15.44 5.00
CA VAL A 111 4.77 -16.86 5.12
C VAL A 111 5.61 -17.55 6.19
N PHE A 112 6.92 -17.31 6.21
CA PHE A 112 7.80 -17.90 7.23
C PHE A 112 7.47 -17.38 8.64
N LEU A 113 7.22 -16.08 8.81
CA LEU A 113 6.81 -15.52 10.09
C LEU A 113 5.45 -16.10 10.55
N ALA A 114 4.46 -16.13 9.67
CA ALA A 114 3.13 -16.68 9.98
C ALA A 114 3.18 -18.17 10.33
N ALA A 115 3.99 -18.95 9.62
CA ALA A 115 4.20 -20.37 9.91
C ALA A 115 4.91 -20.57 11.26
N ALA A 116 5.93 -19.77 11.57
CA ALA A 116 6.61 -19.81 12.87
C ALA A 116 5.65 -19.47 14.02
N LEU A 117 4.80 -18.46 13.85
CA LEU A 117 3.76 -18.11 14.82
C LEU A 117 2.77 -19.25 15.03
N ALA A 118 2.22 -19.81 13.95
CA ALA A 118 1.26 -20.90 14.00
C ALA A 118 1.83 -22.17 14.64
N TRP A 119 3.14 -22.40 14.52
CA TRP A 119 3.81 -23.53 15.13
C TRP A 119 4.10 -23.34 16.62
N LYS A 120 4.45 -22.12 17.04
CA LYS A 120 5.01 -21.86 18.39
C LYS A 120 4.02 -21.28 19.38
N VAL A 121 2.93 -20.69 18.90
CA VAL A 121 1.97 -19.92 19.71
C VAL A 121 0.56 -20.48 19.54
N PRO A 122 -0.22 -20.65 20.63
CA PRO A 122 -1.64 -20.94 20.52
C PRO A 122 -2.38 -19.76 19.86
N LEU A 123 -2.70 -19.84 18.56
CA LEU A 123 -3.30 -18.70 17.81
C LEU A 123 -4.59 -18.14 18.44
N ALA A 124 -5.35 -18.97 19.17
CA ALA A 124 -6.53 -18.54 19.91
C ALA A 124 -6.23 -17.47 20.97
N SER A 125 -5.06 -17.49 21.60
CA SER A 125 -4.66 -16.49 22.60
C SER A 125 -4.28 -15.14 21.98
N LEU A 126 -4.10 -15.10 20.65
CA LEU A 126 -3.83 -13.86 19.91
C LEU A 126 -5.10 -13.17 19.41
N ALA A 127 -6.26 -13.83 19.51
CA ALA A 127 -7.52 -13.26 19.07
C ALA A 127 -7.86 -11.99 19.88
N GLY A 128 -8.20 -10.92 19.18
CA GLY A 128 -8.50 -9.61 19.79
C GLY A 128 -7.27 -8.82 20.27
N ASN A 129 -6.06 -9.35 20.13
CA ASN A 129 -4.84 -8.60 20.42
C ASN A 129 -4.44 -7.76 19.20
N GLU A 130 -4.50 -6.43 19.34
CA GLU A 130 -4.10 -5.48 18.28
C GLU A 130 -2.63 -5.65 17.86
N LEU A 131 -1.77 -6.14 18.75
CA LEU A 131 -0.36 -6.42 18.51
C LEU A 131 -0.06 -7.92 18.67
N ALA A 132 -0.73 -8.74 17.84
CA ALA A 132 -0.61 -10.20 17.87
C ALA A 132 0.85 -10.72 17.90
N LEU A 133 1.76 -10.11 17.14
CA LEU A 133 3.19 -10.49 17.14
C LEU A 133 3.90 -10.14 18.46
N ALA A 134 3.57 -8.99 19.07
CA ALA A 134 4.16 -8.60 20.35
C ALA A 134 3.69 -9.56 21.45
N GLY A 135 2.39 -9.85 21.50
CA GLY A 135 1.82 -10.82 22.44
C GLY A 135 2.41 -12.23 22.26
N ALA A 136 2.58 -12.68 21.02
CA ALA A 136 3.25 -13.94 20.72
C ALA A 136 4.68 -14.02 21.28
N LEU A 137 5.49 -12.98 21.04
CA LEU A 137 6.89 -12.93 21.49
C LEU A 137 7.01 -12.73 23.01
N GLU A 138 6.04 -12.08 23.63
CA GLU A 138 5.94 -12.00 25.09
C GLU A 138 5.76 -13.38 25.72
N MET A 139 4.83 -14.17 25.17
CA MET A 139 4.52 -15.51 25.66
C MET A 139 5.66 -16.50 25.48
N VAL A 140 6.38 -16.41 24.36
CA VAL A 140 7.37 -17.42 23.94
C VAL A 140 8.80 -17.04 24.30
N ILE A 141 9.12 -15.75 24.41
CA ILE A 141 10.49 -15.27 24.62
C ILE A 141 10.61 -14.46 25.91
N SER A 142 10.06 -13.24 25.94
CA SER A 142 10.13 -12.35 27.10
C SER A 142 9.31 -11.07 26.92
N PRO A 143 8.96 -10.36 28.01
CA PRO A 143 8.37 -9.01 27.95
C PRO A 143 9.25 -7.99 27.21
N LEU A 144 10.58 -8.14 27.26
CA LEU A 144 11.49 -7.29 26.53
C LEU A 144 11.31 -7.45 25.00
N ALA A 145 11.07 -8.67 24.52
CA ALA A 145 10.82 -8.94 23.11
C ALA A 145 9.53 -8.25 22.62
N SER A 146 8.46 -8.29 23.43
CA SER A 146 7.20 -7.55 23.18
C SER A 146 7.44 -6.05 22.99
N THR A 147 8.25 -5.45 23.87
CA THR A 147 8.60 -4.02 23.80
C THR A 147 9.37 -3.68 22.53
N ILE A 148 10.31 -4.53 22.11
CA ILE A 148 11.08 -4.35 20.86
C ILE A 148 10.14 -4.38 19.65
N VAL A 149 9.15 -5.28 19.61
CA VAL A 149 8.16 -5.35 18.54
C VAL A 149 7.33 -4.07 18.48
N LEU A 150 6.90 -3.55 19.61
CA LEU A 150 6.12 -2.31 19.68
C LEU A 150 6.94 -1.12 19.12
N VAL A 151 8.20 -0.98 19.54
CA VAL A 151 9.10 0.05 18.99
C VAL A 151 9.32 -0.13 17.50
N ALA A 152 9.53 -1.38 17.04
CA ALA A 152 9.67 -1.69 15.63
C ALA A 152 8.40 -1.31 14.84
N ALA A 153 7.21 -1.59 15.37
CA ALA A 153 5.93 -1.25 14.74
C ALA A 153 5.76 0.28 14.61
N ILE A 154 6.16 1.06 15.62
CA ILE A 154 6.16 2.52 15.51
C ILE A 154 7.11 3.00 14.41
N ILE A 155 8.33 2.45 14.35
CA ILE A 155 9.31 2.78 13.30
C ILE A 155 8.77 2.39 11.92
N MET A 156 8.08 1.25 11.79
CA MET A 156 7.40 0.82 10.55
C MET A 156 6.38 1.85 10.09
N LEU A 157 5.51 2.29 10.98
CA LEU A 157 4.46 3.26 10.66
C LEU A 157 5.06 4.60 10.20
N LEU A 158 6.13 5.05 10.86
CA LEU A 158 6.84 6.27 10.47
C LEU A 158 7.53 6.14 9.10
N ALA A 159 8.17 5.00 8.82
CA ALA A 159 8.78 4.72 7.53
C ALA A 159 7.73 4.60 6.41
N TYR A 160 6.58 4.00 6.69
CA TYR A 160 5.47 3.93 5.75
C TYR A 160 4.90 5.33 5.47
N GLN A 161 4.73 6.16 6.49
CA GLN A 161 4.29 7.54 6.34
C GLN A 161 5.25 8.36 5.47
N ASN A 162 6.57 8.19 5.65
CA ASN A 162 7.58 8.80 4.81
C ASN A 162 7.41 8.41 3.33
N LEU A 163 7.25 7.11 3.06
CA LEU A 163 7.05 6.59 1.71
C LEU A 163 5.82 7.20 1.03
N LEU A 164 4.70 7.33 1.76
CA LEU A 164 3.49 7.95 1.23
C LEU A 164 3.67 9.43 0.88
N TYR A 165 4.46 10.17 1.65
CA TYR A 165 4.83 11.55 1.34
C TYR A 165 5.83 11.67 0.19
N MET A 166 6.60 10.61 -0.09
CA MET A 166 7.41 10.54 -1.31
C MET A 166 6.54 10.21 -2.53
N ALA A 167 5.62 9.25 -2.44
CA ALA A 167 4.87 8.74 -3.59
C ALA A 167 3.73 9.68 -4.01
N THR A 168 2.88 10.12 -3.08
CA THR A 168 1.65 10.87 -3.38
C THR A 168 1.89 12.14 -4.22
N PRO A 169 2.88 12.99 -3.89
CA PRO A 169 3.13 14.20 -4.68
C PRO A 169 3.55 13.90 -6.13
N ARG A 170 4.20 12.77 -6.38
CA ARG A 170 4.61 12.35 -7.73
C ARG A 170 3.42 11.96 -8.60
N ILE A 171 2.37 11.40 -8.00
CA ILE A 171 1.10 11.11 -8.70
C ILE A 171 0.46 12.43 -9.15
N ILE A 172 0.34 13.40 -8.24
CA ILE A 172 -0.25 14.72 -8.54
C ILE A 172 0.61 15.47 -9.57
N GLN A 173 1.93 15.38 -9.46
CA GLN A 173 2.86 15.95 -10.42
C GLN A 173 2.70 15.34 -11.80
N ALA A 174 2.63 14.02 -11.93
CA ALA A 174 2.41 13.34 -13.20
C ALA A 174 1.10 13.79 -13.86
N LEU A 175 0.01 13.87 -13.08
CA LEU A 175 -1.27 14.42 -13.56
C LEU A 175 -1.14 15.87 -14.05
N ALA A 176 -0.35 16.70 -13.36
CA ALA A 176 -0.13 18.09 -13.76
C ALA A 176 0.72 18.22 -15.04
N VAL A 177 1.74 17.37 -15.20
CA VAL A 177 2.58 17.29 -16.41
C VAL A 177 1.73 16.86 -17.61
N ASP A 178 0.82 15.90 -17.42
CA ASP A 178 -0.13 15.46 -18.45
C ASP A 178 -1.26 16.48 -18.72
N GLY A 179 -1.30 17.60 -17.99
CA GLY A 179 -2.31 18.64 -18.13
C GLY A 179 -3.69 18.26 -17.60
N LEU A 180 -3.75 17.21 -16.76
CA LEU A 180 -4.95 16.73 -16.08
C LEU A 180 -5.15 17.38 -14.70
N PHE A 181 -4.19 18.19 -14.25
CA PHE A 181 -4.22 18.89 -12.96
C PHE A 181 -3.61 20.30 -13.06
N VAL A 182 -3.62 21.07 -11.96
CA VAL A 182 -3.07 22.43 -11.94
C VAL A 182 -1.57 22.44 -12.24
N ARG A 183 -1.13 23.31 -13.16
CA ARG A 183 0.26 23.37 -13.67
C ARG A 183 1.31 23.51 -12.56
N ARG A 184 1.00 24.29 -11.52
CA ARG A 184 1.89 24.50 -10.36
C ARG A 184 2.28 23.21 -9.64
N ALA A 185 1.43 22.18 -9.68
CA ALA A 185 1.75 20.88 -9.08
C ALA A 185 2.82 20.10 -9.87
N GLY A 186 3.08 20.48 -11.13
CA GLY A 186 4.14 19.91 -11.97
C GLY A 186 5.53 20.50 -11.71
N GLU A 187 5.63 21.64 -11.03
CA GLU A 187 6.88 22.38 -10.83
C GLU A 187 7.76 21.71 -9.76
N ILE A 188 8.99 21.33 -10.14
CA ILE A 188 9.95 20.67 -9.25
C ILE A 188 10.85 21.73 -8.59
N SER A 189 11.02 21.64 -7.28
CA SER A 189 11.96 22.50 -6.54
C SER A 189 13.43 22.09 -6.74
N LYS A 190 14.36 22.95 -6.32
CA LYS A 190 15.80 22.61 -6.27
C LYS A 190 16.12 21.34 -5.47
N GLY A 191 15.25 20.99 -4.51
CA GLY A 191 15.37 19.78 -3.68
C GLY A 191 14.82 18.50 -4.32
N GLY A 192 14.32 18.57 -5.56
CA GLY A 192 13.82 17.43 -6.34
C GLY A 192 12.36 17.06 -6.10
N ASN A 193 11.63 17.76 -5.22
CA ASN A 193 10.21 17.49 -4.95
C ASN A 193 9.28 18.58 -5.52
N PRO A 194 8.06 18.21 -5.95
CA PRO A 194 7.01 19.14 -6.32
C PRO A 194 6.35 19.76 -5.08
N ILE A 195 6.82 20.95 -4.66
CA ILE A 195 6.41 21.58 -3.38
C ILE A 195 4.90 21.75 -3.29
N PHE A 196 4.26 22.25 -4.35
CA PHE A 196 2.81 22.48 -4.34
C PHE A 196 2.04 21.16 -4.17
N ALA A 197 2.48 20.09 -4.83
CA ALA A 197 1.88 18.77 -4.70
C ALA A 197 2.09 18.17 -3.29
N VAL A 198 3.24 18.40 -2.65
CA VAL A 198 3.49 18.02 -1.25
C VAL A 198 2.52 18.73 -0.31
N LEU A 199 2.39 20.06 -0.43
CA LEU A 199 1.49 20.86 0.41
C LEU A 199 0.03 20.47 0.22
N LEU A 200 -0.38 20.21 -1.03
CA LEU A 200 -1.73 19.74 -1.32
C LEU A 200 -2.00 18.36 -0.70
N SER A 201 -1.06 17.42 -0.84
CA SER A 201 -1.15 16.09 -0.23
C SER A 201 -1.26 16.18 1.30
N TRP A 202 -0.45 17.06 1.91
CA TRP A 202 -0.51 17.32 3.34
C TRP A 202 -1.84 17.92 3.78
N GLY A 203 -2.34 18.95 3.08
CA GLY A 203 -3.61 19.59 3.40
C GLY A 203 -4.79 18.62 3.32
N LEU A 204 -4.84 17.80 2.26
CA LEU A 204 -5.87 16.77 2.11
C LEU A 204 -5.78 15.69 3.20
N SER A 205 -4.56 15.22 3.52
CA SER A 205 -4.35 14.24 4.58
C SER A 205 -4.78 14.76 5.95
N VAL A 206 -4.38 15.99 6.32
CA VAL A 206 -4.79 16.62 7.59
C VAL A 206 -6.30 16.84 7.63
N GLY A 207 -6.91 17.31 6.54
CA GLY A 207 -8.35 17.48 6.44
C GLY A 207 -9.10 16.15 6.66
N LEU A 208 -8.67 15.07 6.01
CA LEU A 208 -9.27 13.75 6.19
C LEU A 208 -9.08 13.20 7.60
N ILE A 209 -7.94 13.46 8.26
CA ILE A 209 -7.71 13.07 9.67
C ILE A 209 -8.68 13.79 10.61
N ILE A 210 -9.04 15.05 10.32
CA ILE A 210 -9.98 15.83 11.15
C ILE A 210 -11.42 15.36 10.92
N ILE A 211 -11.77 15.01 9.68
CA ILE A 211 -13.15 14.67 9.28
C ILE A 211 -13.48 13.19 9.54
N GLY A 212 -12.55 12.27 9.31
CA GLY A 212 -12.80 10.84 9.23
C GLY A 212 -12.22 10.03 10.39
N GLY A 213 -12.95 9.02 10.85
CA GLY A 213 -12.45 8.00 11.79
C GLY A 213 -11.59 6.92 11.08
N PHE A 214 -10.75 6.22 11.86
CA PHE A 214 -9.83 5.19 11.34
C PHE A 214 -10.53 4.12 10.50
N HIS A 215 -11.59 3.52 11.03
CA HIS A 215 -12.34 2.47 10.34
C HIS A 215 -12.90 2.95 9.00
N PHE A 216 -13.49 4.14 8.97
CA PHE A 216 -14.01 4.72 7.72
C PHE A 216 -12.92 4.91 6.67
N LEU A 217 -11.75 5.44 7.04
CA LEU A 217 -10.63 5.66 6.12
C LEU A 217 -10.02 4.34 5.63
N LEU A 218 -9.91 3.33 6.50
CA LEU A 218 -9.43 2.00 6.14
C LEU A 218 -10.37 1.35 5.13
N HIS A 219 -11.65 1.31 5.45
CA HIS A 219 -12.70 0.77 4.60
C HIS A 219 -12.73 1.46 3.23
N LEU A 220 -12.71 2.79 3.20
CA LEU A 220 -12.63 3.56 1.96
C LEU A 220 -11.40 3.20 1.11
N SER A 221 -10.23 3.01 1.74
CA SER A 221 -8.98 2.69 1.05
C SER A 221 -9.03 1.33 0.36
N VAL A 222 -9.57 0.30 1.04
CA VAL A 222 -9.67 -1.07 0.50
C VAL A 222 -10.50 -1.09 -0.79
N PHE A 223 -11.60 -0.36 -0.83
CA PHE A 223 -12.45 -0.31 -2.03
C PHE A 223 -11.79 0.44 -3.19
N PHE A 224 -11.02 1.49 -2.91
CA PHE A 224 -10.21 2.12 -3.96
C PHE A 224 -9.16 1.16 -4.53
N TYR A 225 -8.51 0.35 -3.69
CA TYR A 225 -7.54 -0.65 -4.14
C TYR A 225 -8.19 -1.69 -5.05
N LEU A 226 -9.32 -2.26 -4.64
CA LEU A 226 -10.07 -3.23 -5.45
C LEU A 226 -10.42 -2.67 -6.83
N PHE A 227 -11.00 -1.48 -6.87
CA PHE A 227 -11.37 -0.82 -8.12
C PHE A 227 -10.15 -0.53 -9.00
N LEU A 228 -9.09 0.03 -8.41
CA LEU A 228 -7.87 0.40 -9.12
C LEU A 228 -7.16 -0.83 -9.69
N TYR A 229 -7.10 -1.95 -8.96
CA TYR A 229 -6.46 -3.17 -9.44
C TYR A 229 -7.21 -3.80 -10.62
N VAL A 230 -8.54 -3.84 -10.58
CA VAL A 230 -9.35 -4.30 -11.72
C VAL A 230 -9.08 -3.43 -12.95
N LEU A 231 -9.07 -2.10 -12.79
CA LEU A 231 -8.78 -1.17 -13.87
C LEU A 231 -7.35 -1.30 -14.42
N LEU A 232 -6.35 -1.48 -13.56
CA LEU A 232 -4.96 -1.68 -13.99
C LEU A 232 -4.83 -2.93 -14.85
N ILE A 233 -5.42 -4.06 -14.42
CA ILE A 233 -5.33 -5.33 -15.15
C ILE A 233 -6.12 -5.27 -16.46
N ALA A 234 -7.33 -4.70 -16.43
CA ALA A 234 -8.12 -4.46 -17.64
C ALA A 234 -7.38 -3.55 -18.62
N GLY A 235 -6.70 -2.51 -18.11
CA GLY A 235 -5.86 -1.60 -18.88
C GLY A 235 -4.76 -2.31 -19.65
N VAL A 236 -4.11 -3.33 -19.07
CA VAL A 236 -3.10 -4.15 -19.76
C VAL A 236 -3.71 -4.89 -20.96
N ILE A 237 -4.91 -5.47 -20.80
CA ILE A 237 -5.61 -6.19 -21.88
C ILE A 237 -5.99 -5.21 -22.99
N ILE A 238 -6.57 -4.06 -22.63
CA ILE A 238 -6.98 -3.02 -23.58
C ILE A 238 -5.77 -2.47 -24.34
N LEU A 239 -4.68 -2.14 -23.66
CA LEU A 239 -3.46 -1.61 -24.29
C LEU A 239 -2.79 -2.62 -25.21
N ARG A 240 -2.90 -3.92 -24.92
CA ARG A 240 -2.40 -4.96 -25.82
C ARG A 240 -3.22 -5.11 -27.09
N SER A 241 -4.53 -4.90 -27.02
CA SER A 241 -5.38 -4.87 -28.20
C SER A 241 -5.21 -3.58 -29.01
N ARG A 242 -5.13 -2.42 -28.34
CA ARG A 242 -5.07 -1.12 -29.02
C ARG A 242 -3.70 -0.74 -29.55
N GLN A 243 -2.63 -1.25 -28.95
CA GLN A 243 -1.25 -0.89 -29.30
C GLN A 243 -0.37 -2.14 -29.40
N PRO A 244 -0.65 -3.08 -30.32
CA PRO A 244 0.04 -4.37 -30.39
C PRO A 244 1.55 -4.24 -30.61
N ASP A 245 1.99 -3.25 -31.40
CA ASP A 245 3.39 -3.12 -31.85
C ASP A 245 4.28 -2.28 -30.93
N THR A 246 3.75 -1.73 -29.84
CA THR A 246 4.54 -0.95 -28.88
C THR A 246 5.62 -1.81 -28.24
N ASP A 247 6.84 -1.28 -28.13
CA ASP A 247 7.93 -1.93 -27.40
C ASP A 247 7.54 -2.16 -25.94
N ARG A 248 7.77 -3.37 -25.45
CA ARG A 248 7.40 -3.81 -24.10
C ARG A 248 8.61 -4.44 -23.44
N PRO A 249 9.42 -3.63 -22.74
CA PRO A 249 10.63 -4.12 -22.08
C PRO A 249 10.38 -5.18 -21.00
N TYR A 250 9.13 -5.26 -20.51
CA TYR A 250 8.67 -6.35 -19.67
C TYR A 250 7.32 -6.87 -20.18
N ARG A 251 7.18 -8.20 -20.25
CA ARG A 251 5.93 -8.87 -20.62
C ARG A 251 5.49 -9.74 -19.44
N ALA A 252 4.22 -9.63 -19.08
CA ALA A 252 3.62 -10.47 -18.04
C ALA A 252 3.81 -11.96 -18.36
N TRP A 253 4.30 -12.71 -17.38
CA TRP A 253 4.47 -14.17 -17.48
C TRP A 253 3.13 -14.84 -17.73
N GLY A 254 3.07 -15.80 -18.67
CA GLY A 254 1.85 -16.56 -18.98
C GLY A 254 0.74 -15.78 -19.68
N TYR A 255 1.02 -14.59 -20.23
CA TYR A 255 0.02 -13.84 -20.99
C TYR A 255 -0.43 -14.62 -22.25
N PRO A 256 -1.73 -14.63 -22.60
CA PRO A 256 -2.83 -13.86 -22.00
C PRO A 256 -3.51 -14.51 -20.79
N TRP A 257 -3.36 -15.84 -20.62
CA TRP A 257 -4.07 -16.63 -19.63
C TRP A 257 -3.87 -16.12 -18.20
N SER A 258 -2.64 -15.81 -17.81
CA SER A 258 -2.33 -15.28 -16.48
C SER A 258 -3.02 -13.94 -16.18
N THR A 259 -3.24 -13.10 -17.19
CA THR A 259 -3.87 -11.79 -17.02
C THR A 259 -5.39 -11.94 -16.94
N TYR A 260 -5.97 -12.87 -17.71
CA TYR A 260 -7.39 -13.18 -17.60
C TYR A 260 -7.75 -13.86 -16.28
N THR A 261 -6.95 -14.82 -15.81
CA THR A 261 -7.16 -15.47 -14.51
C THR A 261 -7.01 -14.48 -13.36
N CYS A 262 -6.01 -13.59 -13.42
CA CYS A 262 -5.84 -12.52 -12.44
C CYS A 262 -7.02 -11.55 -12.45
N LEU A 263 -7.48 -11.10 -13.63
CA LEU A 263 -8.64 -10.22 -13.74
C LEU A 263 -9.89 -10.88 -13.17
N PHE A 264 -10.15 -12.14 -13.53
CA PHE A 264 -11.28 -12.90 -13.03
C PHE A 264 -11.24 -13.04 -11.51
N GLY A 265 -10.08 -13.38 -10.93
CA GLY A 265 -9.90 -13.46 -9.49
C GLY A 265 -10.18 -12.14 -8.77
N TRP A 266 -9.65 -11.03 -9.28
CA TRP A 266 -9.92 -9.70 -8.70
C TRP A 266 -11.39 -9.27 -8.83
N ILE A 267 -12.07 -9.62 -9.93
CA ILE A 267 -13.50 -9.36 -10.08
C ILE A 267 -14.29 -10.18 -9.05
N LEU A 268 -14.00 -11.47 -8.87
CA LEU A 268 -14.67 -12.30 -7.88
C LEU A 268 -14.48 -11.77 -6.46
N ILE A 269 -13.25 -11.38 -6.09
CA ILE A 269 -12.94 -10.79 -4.79
C ILE A 269 -13.69 -9.46 -4.62
N ALA A 270 -13.68 -8.60 -5.64
CA ALA A 270 -14.41 -7.33 -5.59
C ALA A 270 -15.92 -7.53 -5.41
N LEU A 271 -16.53 -8.45 -6.17
CA LEU A 271 -17.95 -8.78 -6.05
C LEU A 271 -18.30 -9.36 -4.67
N PHE A 272 -17.44 -10.23 -4.15
CA PHE A 272 -17.59 -10.78 -2.81
C PHE A 272 -17.55 -9.67 -1.74
N GLN A 273 -16.54 -8.79 -1.77
CA GLN A 273 -16.42 -7.68 -0.82
C GLN A 273 -17.58 -6.69 -0.94
N VAL A 274 -18.03 -6.37 -2.16
CA VAL A 274 -19.21 -5.50 -2.39
C VAL A 274 -20.48 -6.13 -1.84
N GLY A 275 -20.67 -7.45 -2.03
CA GLY A 275 -21.85 -8.15 -1.55
C GLY A 275 -21.92 -8.27 -0.03
N VAL A 276 -20.77 -8.39 0.63
CA VAL A 276 -20.69 -8.50 2.09
C VAL A 276 -20.69 -7.13 2.78
N GLU A 277 -20.01 -6.12 2.21
CA GLU A 277 -19.80 -4.80 2.81
C GLU A 277 -20.49 -3.69 2.00
N ILE A 278 -21.81 -3.82 1.78
CA ILE A 278 -22.55 -2.98 0.83
C ILE A 278 -22.51 -1.48 1.18
N ASP A 279 -22.53 -1.13 2.46
CA ASP A 279 -22.48 0.26 2.92
C ASP A 279 -21.14 0.89 2.56
N THR A 280 -20.05 0.15 2.79
CA THR A 280 -18.71 0.60 2.43
C THR A 280 -18.54 0.71 0.91
N ALA A 281 -19.08 -0.26 0.17
CA ALA A 281 -19.08 -0.23 -1.29
C ALA A 281 -19.81 1.00 -1.83
N ALA A 282 -20.93 1.37 -1.22
CA ALA A 282 -21.70 2.55 -1.58
C ALA A 282 -20.88 3.84 -1.35
N TYR A 283 -20.18 3.98 -0.22
CA TYR A 283 -19.30 5.12 0.00
C TYR A 283 -18.21 5.22 -1.07
N ALA A 284 -17.53 4.11 -1.38
CA ALA A 284 -16.50 4.10 -2.41
C ALA A 284 -17.05 4.49 -3.79
N ALA A 285 -18.22 3.96 -4.16
CA ALA A 285 -18.90 4.31 -5.40
C ALA A 285 -19.26 5.80 -5.45
N ILE A 286 -19.74 6.38 -4.35
CA ILE A 286 -20.01 7.82 -4.23
C ILE A 286 -18.73 8.62 -4.42
N PHE A 287 -17.62 8.24 -3.79
CA PHE A 287 -16.34 8.94 -3.96
C PHE A 287 -15.82 8.86 -5.40
N VAL A 288 -15.92 7.70 -6.05
CA VAL A 288 -15.57 7.55 -7.48
C VAL A 288 -16.48 8.43 -8.33
N ALA A 289 -17.77 8.48 -8.04
CA ALA A 289 -18.72 9.35 -8.73
C ALA A 289 -18.39 10.84 -8.52
N ILE A 290 -17.94 11.25 -7.33
CA ILE A 290 -17.48 12.62 -7.02
C ILE A 290 -16.13 12.92 -7.69
N SER A 291 -15.28 11.93 -7.92
CA SER A 291 -14.00 12.15 -8.60
C SER A 291 -14.18 12.66 -10.04
N TRP A 292 -15.28 12.28 -10.71
CA TRP A 292 -15.59 12.71 -12.07
C TRP A 292 -15.88 14.22 -12.22
N PRO A 293 -16.81 14.84 -11.47
CA PRO A 293 -17.01 16.28 -11.52
C PRO A 293 -15.77 17.05 -11.07
N VAL A 294 -15.04 16.58 -10.05
CA VAL A 294 -13.78 17.18 -9.62
C VAL A 294 -12.76 17.18 -10.75
N TYR A 295 -12.56 16.05 -11.42
CA TYR A 295 -11.72 15.93 -12.61
C TYR A 295 -12.13 16.92 -13.72
N ARG A 296 -13.43 17.04 -14.01
CA ARG A 296 -13.95 17.96 -15.04
C ARG A 296 -13.70 19.42 -14.71
N VAL A 297 -13.85 19.83 -13.45
CA VAL A 297 -13.57 21.20 -13.01
C VAL A 297 -12.08 21.51 -13.13
N LEU A 298 -11.23 20.61 -12.64
CA LEU A 298 -9.77 20.78 -12.69
C LEU A 298 -9.24 20.83 -14.14
N MET A 299 -9.77 20.00 -15.03
CA MET A 299 -9.40 20.00 -16.45
C MET A 299 -9.82 21.30 -17.16
N ARG A 300 -10.97 21.88 -16.78
CA ARG A 300 -11.41 23.18 -17.31
C ARG A 300 -10.46 24.30 -16.90
N SER A 301 -10.08 24.37 -15.61
CA SER A 301 -9.12 25.36 -15.11
C SER A 301 -7.70 25.19 -15.67
N GLY A 302 -7.28 23.96 -15.96
CA GLY A 302 -5.99 23.68 -16.60
C GLY A 302 -5.91 24.13 -18.07
N ARG A 303 -7.03 24.08 -18.81
CA ARG A 303 -7.13 24.56 -20.20
C ARG A 303 -7.13 26.08 -20.32
N THR A 304 -7.83 26.81 -19.44
CA THR A 304 -7.88 28.28 -19.47
C THR A 304 -6.52 28.94 -19.27
N ILE A 305 -5.65 28.34 -18.42
CA ILE A 305 -4.30 28.88 -18.17
C ILE A 305 -3.34 28.64 -19.36
N LYS A 306 -3.55 27.58 -20.17
CA LYS A 306 -2.76 27.34 -21.39
C LYS A 306 -3.04 28.36 -22.50
N LEU A 307 -4.21 28.98 -22.52
CA LEU A 307 -4.57 30.00 -23.52
C LEU A 307 -3.93 31.37 -23.19
N ASN A 308 -3.86 31.75 -21.91
CA ASN A 308 -3.25 33.03 -21.47
C ASN A 308 -1.72 33.12 -21.58
N HIS A 309 -1.03 32.03 -21.92
CA HIS A 309 0.43 32.01 -22.06
C HIS A 309 0.90 31.89 -23.52
N LYS A 310 -0.04 31.92 -24.47
CA LYS A 310 0.23 31.91 -25.91
C LYS A 310 0.00 33.28 -26.56
N GLU A 311 -0.17 34.33 -25.77
CA GLU A 311 -0.18 35.74 -26.22
C GLU A 311 1.12 36.43 -25.81
#